data_AF-A0A1L9B1E0-F1
#
_entry.id   AF-A0A1L9B1E0-F1
#
_cell.length_a   1.000
_cell.length_b   1.000
_cell.length_c   1.000
_cell.angle_alpha   90.00
_cell.angle_beta   90.00
_cell.angle_gamma   90.00
#
_symmetry.space_group_name_H-M   'P 1'
#
loop_
_entity.id
_entity.type
_entity.pdbx_description
1 polymer ?
#
loop_
_entity_poly.entity_id
_entity_poly.type
_entity_poly.pdbx_seq_one_letter_code
_entity_poly.pdbx_strand_id
1 'polypeptide(L)'
;MRIYVETNEKSEAWSAVTGMLVSSTQEAEQRLESVSERLLRHQVLPLTNEVIRAGLKYREDYGLSPPDALVLASVLRDPALGQGPSCFMNRNTKDFDEPSIKNELEKYGCKLKGSFEAGLAYVHAALC
;
A
#
# COMPACT_ATOMS: atom_id res chain seq x y z
N MET A 1 -50.57 22.37 -19.22
CA MET A 1 -50.44 21.50 -18.03
C MET A 1 -49.35 20.42 -18.17
N ARG A 2 -49.17 19.76 -19.34
CA ARG A 2 -48.07 18.78 -19.58
C ARG A 2 -46.64 19.33 -19.42
N ILE A 3 -46.36 20.54 -19.91
CA ILE A 3 -45.00 21.12 -19.91
C ILE A 3 -44.47 21.39 -18.49
N TYR A 4 -45.35 21.69 -17.53
CA TYR A 4 -44.97 21.94 -16.14
C TYR A 4 -44.64 20.67 -15.35
N VAL A 5 -45.13 19.50 -15.80
CA VAL A 5 -44.89 18.22 -15.14
C VAL A 5 -43.52 17.66 -15.55
N GLU A 6 -43.19 17.72 -16.85
CA GLU A 6 -41.88 17.26 -17.37
C GLU A 6 -40.69 18.08 -16.83
N THR A 7 -40.87 19.38 -16.57
CA THR A 7 -39.81 20.21 -15.98
C THR A 7 -39.59 19.90 -14.50
N ASN A 8 -40.64 19.52 -13.77
CA ASN A 8 -40.55 19.17 -12.36
C ASN A 8 -39.90 17.79 -12.16
N GLU A 9 -40.29 16.78 -12.96
CA GLU A 9 -39.66 15.46 -12.95
C GLU A 9 -38.17 15.51 -13.32
N LYS A 10 -37.80 16.34 -14.31
CA LYS A 10 -36.37 16.56 -14.65
C LYS A 10 -35.61 17.22 -13.51
N SER A 11 -36.18 18.22 -12.86
CA SER A 11 -35.57 18.91 -11.72
C SER A 11 -35.32 17.95 -10.54
N GLU A 12 -36.31 17.10 -10.23
CA GLU A 12 -36.21 16.09 -9.19
C GLU A 12 -35.16 15.02 -9.51
N ALA A 13 -35.12 14.54 -10.76
CA ALA A 13 -34.10 13.61 -11.22
C ALA A 13 -32.68 14.21 -11.13
N TRP A 14 -32.49 15.47 -11.53
CA TRP A 14 -31.21 16.17 -11.40
C TRP A 14 -30.79 16.37 -9.94
N SER A 15 -31.73 16.69 -9.06
CA SER A 15 -31.49 16.80 -7.61
C SER A 15 -31.06 15.45 -7.02
N ALA A 16 -31.72 14.35 -7.42
CA ALA A 16 -31.39 13.01 -6.97
C ALA A 16 -29.98 12.57 -7.41
N VAL A 17 -29.61 12.81 -8.68
CA VAL A 17 -28.25 12.49 -9.17
C VAL A 17 -27.20 13.34 -8.44
N THR A 18 -27.48 14.63 -8.24
CA THR A 18 -26.55 15.52 -7.51
C THR A 18 -26.39 15.06 -6.06
N GLY A 19 -27.48 14.69 -5.38
CA GLY A 19 -27.45 14.14 -4.03
C GLY A 19 -26.64 12.85 -3.94
N MET A 20 -26.79 11.94 -4.91
CA MET A 20 -26.01 10.70 -4.99
C MET A 20 -24.51 10.96 -5.22
N LEU A 21 -24.15 11.96 -6.03
CA LEU A 21 -22.75 12.33 -6.24
C LEU A 21 -22.12 12.92 -4.98
N VAL A 22 -22.87 13.77 -4.25
CA VAL A 22 -22.43 14.34 -2.98
C VAL A 22 -22.22 13.23 -1.95
N SER A 23 -23.19 12.32 -1.79
CA SER A 23 -23.08 11.22 -0.82
C SER A 23 -21.93 10.28 -1.16
N SER A 24 -21.76 9.92 -2.43
CA SER A 24 -20.66 9.07 -2.90
C SER A 24 -19.29 9.70 -2.62
N THR A 25 -19.17 11.02 -2.80
CA THR A 25 -17.92 11.75 -2.50
C THR A 25 -17.65 11.75 -1.01
N GLN A 26 -18.66 12.01 -0.18
CA GLN A 26 -18.53 12.01 1.27
C GLN A 26 -18.18 10.62 1.83
N GLU A 27 -18.77 9.56 1.29
CA GLU A 27 -18.43 8.17 1.64
C GLU A 27 -17.01 7.79 1.20
N ALA A 28 -16.53 8.29 0.06
CA ALA A 28 -15.16 8.09 -0.37
C ALA A 28 -14.17 8.78 0.57
N GLU A 29 -14.45 10.02 0.98
CA GLU A 29 -13.65 10.79 1.93
C GLU A 29 -13.59 10.11 3.30
N GLN A 30 -14.73 9.71 3.85
CA GLN A 30 -14.80 8.97 5.12
C GLN A 30 -14.03 7.65 5.08
N ARG A 31 -14.10 6.91 3.97
CA ARG A 31 -13.31 5.68 3.80
C ARG A 31 -11.82 5.97 3.77
N LEU A 32 -11.40 7.04 3.09
CA LEU A 32 -9.98 7.43 3.02
C LEU A 32 -9.46 7.84 4.41
N GLU A 33 -10.23 8.63 5.15
CA GLU A 33 -9.88 9.05 6.51
C GLU A 33 -9.77 7.84 7.44
N SER A 34 -10.77 6.95 7.42
CA SER A 34 -10.76 5.72 8.20
C SER A 34 -9.57 4.82 7.88
N VAL A 35 -9.22 4.67 6.59
CA VAL A 35 -8.03 3.90 6.18
C VAL A 35 -6.74 4.58 6.65
N SER A 36 -6.65 5.90 6.54
CA SER A 36 -5.47 6.66 6.97
C SER A 36 -5.23 6.51 8.47
N GLU A 37 -6.27 6.66 9.30
CA GLU A 37 -6.16 6.44 10.74
C GLU A 37 -5.72 5.01 11.08
N ARG A 38 -6.24 4.00 10.36
CA ARG A 38 -5.84 2.61 10.53
C ARG A 38 -4.37 2.38 10.18
N LEU A 39 -3.87 3.02 9.12
CA LEU A 39 -2.47 2.94 8.73
C LEU A 39 -1.56 3.57 9.77
N LEU A 40 -1.94 4.71 10.34
CA LEU A 40 -1.17 5.43 11.37
C LEU A 40 -1.03 4.66 12.69
N ARG A 41 -1.84 3.61 12.93
CA ARG A 41 -1.67 2.73 14.09
C ARG A 41 -0.49 1.76 13.98
N HIS A 42 0.12 1.67 12.79
CA HIS A 42 1.25 0.79 12.54
C HIS A 42 2.56 1.58 12.59
N GLN A 43 3.68 0.88 12.78
CA GLN A 43 5.00 1.50 12.75
C GLN A 43 5.29 2.07 11.37
N VAL A 44 5.60 3.37 11.32
CA VAL A 44 6.09 4.03 10.11
C VAL A 44 7.61 4.00 10.13
N LEU A 45 8.21 3.41 9.10
CA LEU A 45 9.67 3.41 8.95
C LEU A 45 10.14 4.79 8.47
N PRO A 46 11.00 5.49 9.22
CA PRO A 46 11.45 6.83 8.84
C PRO A 46 12.41 6.78 7.66
N LEU A 47 12.28 7.73 6.75
CA LEU A 47 13.24 7.93 5.67
C LEU A 47 14.48 8.68 6.19
N THR A 48 15.42 7.94 6.77
CA THR A 48 16.67 8.52 7.31
C THR A 48 17.73 8.71 6.23
N ASN A 49 18.78 9.48 6.54
CA ASN A 49 19.95 9.62 5.65
C ASN A 49 20.58 8.27 5.30
N GLU A 50 20.59 7.31 6.23
CA GLU A 50 21.12 5.97 5.99
C GLU A 50 20.26 5.18 5.00
N VAL A 51 18.93 5.27 5.14
CA VAL A 51 17.98 4.66 4.20
C VAL A 51 18.15 5.27 2.81
N ILE A 52 18.28 6.59 2.71
CA ILE A 52 18.47 7.27 1.41
C ILE A 52 19.77 6.82 0.75
N ARG A 53 20.89 6.79 1.50
CA ARG A 53 22.18 6.31 0.97
C ARG A 53 22.12 4.85 0.53
N ALA A 54 21.48 3.99 1.33
CA ALA A 54 21.29 2.59 0.98
C ALA A 54 20.40 2.42 -0.26
N GLY A 55 19.32 3.19 -0.39
CA GLY A 55 18.44 3.15 -1.55
C GLY A 55 19.12 3.60 -2.84
N LEU A 56 19.99 4.61 -2.79
CA LEU A 56 20.80 4.99 -3.96
C LEU A 56 21.71 3.83 -4.40
N LYS A 57 22.32 3.14 -3.44
CA LYS A 57 23.13 1.95 -3.73
C LYS A 57 22.28 0.81 -4.29
N TYR A 58 21.14 0.50 -3.69
CA TYR A 58 20.26 -0.59 -4.16
C TYR A 58 19.64 -0.33 -5.53
N ARG A 59 19.43 0.94 -5.89
CA ARG A 59 19.05 1.32 -7.25
C ARG A 59 20.12 0.90 -8.27
N GLU A 60 21.40 1.10 -7.94
CA GLU A 60 22.52 0.72 -8.82
C GLU A 60 22.75 -0.79 -8.81
N ASP A 61 22.82 -1.40 -7.62
CA ASP A 61 23.13 -2.82 -7.43
C ASP A 61 22.04 -3.73 -8.01
N TYR A 62 20.77 -3.32 -7.93
CA TYR A 62 19.63 -4.17 -8.30
C TYR A 62 18.79 -3.61 -9.47
N GLY A 63 19.15 -2.45 -10.02
CA GLY A 63 18.40 -1.84 -11.14
C GLY A 63 16.97 -1.40 -10.78
N LEU A 64 16.65 -1.24 -9.49
CA LEU A 64 15.31 -0.87 -9.01
C LEU A 64 14.94 0.57 -9.38
N SER A 65 13.64 0.84 -9.49
CA SER A 65 13.16 2.22 -9.54
C SER A 65 13.53 2.98 -8.25
N PRO A 66 13.70 4.32 -8.28
CA PRO A 66 14.08 5.05 -7.07
C PRO A 66 13.13 4.83 -5.87
N PRO A 67 11.78 4.83 -6.04
CA PRO A 67 10.87 4.50 -4.95
C PRO A 67 11.04 3.08 -4.42
N ASP A 68 11.18 2.09 -5.31
CA ASP A 68 11.32 0.68 -4.92
C ASP A 68 12.62 0.44 -4.14
N ALA A 69 13.71 1.07 -4.56
CA ALA A 69 14.99 1.00 -3.87
C ALA A 69 14.93 1.60 -2.46
N LEU A 70 14.19 2.70 -2.27
CA LEU A 70 13.98 3.32 -0.96
C LEU A 70 13.11 2.46 -0.04
N VAL A 71 12.08 1.79 -0.59
CA VAL A 71 11.24 0.85 0.17
C VAL A 71 12.08 -0.33 0.64
N LEU A 72 12.85 -0.96 -0.25
CA LEU A 72 13.74 -2.06 0.11
C LEU A 72 14.75 -1.62 1.17
N ALA A 73 15.35 -0.44 1.01
CA ALA A 73 16.27 0.12 1.98
C ALA A 73 15.64 0.37 3.35
N SER A 74 14.41 0.87 3.39
CA SER A 74 13.69 1.09 4.65
C SER A 74 13.49 -0.22 5.41
N VAL A 75 13.09 -1.28 4.70
CA VAL A 75 12.86 -2.61 5.29
C VAL A 75 14.17 -3.22 5.77
N LEU A 76 15.22 -3.26 4.93
CA LEU A 76 16.51 -3.86 5.29
C LEU A 76 17.25 -3.12 6.41
N ARG A 77 16.84 -1.89 6.74
CA ARG A 77 17.40 -1.08 7.83
C ARG A 77 16.49 -1.00 9.06
N ASP A 78 15.32 -1.62 9.02
CA ASP A 78 14.44 -1.68 10.18
C ASP A 78 15.08 -2.50 11.30
N PRO A 79 15.28 -1.94 12.51
CA PRO A 79 15.84 -2.68 13.65
C PRO A 79 15.00 -3.90 14.08
N ALA A 80 13.70 -3.91 13.74
CA ALA A 80 12.81 -5.04 14.02
C ALA A 80 12.99 -6.20 13.04
N LEU A 81 13.65 -5.99 11.89
CA LEU A 81 13.86 -7.02 10.89
C LEU A 81 14.74 -8.15 11.47
N GLY A 82 14.27 -9.39 11.36
CA GLY A 82 14.95 -10.57 11.90
C GLY A 82 14.62 -10.89 13.36
N GLN A 83 13.79 -10.10 14.05
CA GLN A 83 13.33 -10.41 15.41
C GLN A 83 12.17 -11.41 15.46
N GLY A 84 11.73 -11.93 14.32
CA GLY A 84 10.66 -12.92 14.20
C GLY A 84 10.27 -13.21 12.76
N PRO A 85 9.29 -14.10 12.54
CA PRO A 85 8.74 -14.36 11.21
C PRO A 85 8.21 -13.06 10.59
N SER A 86 8.66 -12.75 9.39
CA SER A 86 8.28 -11.53 8.69
C SER A 86 8.12 -11.80 7.19
N CYS A 87 7.32 -10.98 6.53
CA CYS A 87 7.21 -11.01 5.09
C CYS A 87 7.21 -9.61 4.50
N PHE A 88 7.94 -9.44 3.39
CA PHE A 88 7.92 -8.24 2.59
C PHE A 88 6.88 -8.40 1.48
N MET A 89 5.86 -7.56 1.50
CA MET A 89 4.74 -7.63 0.56
C MET A 89 4.94 -6.62 -0.55
N ASN A 90 5.08 -7.09 -1.79
CA ASN A 90 5.21 -6.21 -2.95
C ASN A 90 4.51 -6.81 -4.17
N ARG A 91 3.63 -6.03 -4.82
CA ARG A 91 2.94 -6.43 -6.05
C ARG A 91 3.83 -6.32 -7.28
N ASN A 92 4.86 -5.48 -7.25
CA ASN A 92 5.86 -5.38 -8.32
C ASN A 92 6.84 -6.55 -8.21
N THR A 93 6.35 -7.78 -8.34
CA THR A 93 7.18 -8.96 -8.15
C THR A 93 8.29 -9.02 -9.16
N LYS A 94 8.11 -8.52 -10.39
CA LYS A 94 9.13 -8.58 -11.45
C LYS A 94 10.45 -7.95 -11.02
N ASP A 95 10.39 -6.74 -10.47
CA ASP A 95 11.59 -6.00 -10.08
C ASP A 95 12.22 -6.57 -8.79
N PHE A 96 11.46 -7.32 -8.00
CA PHE A 96 11.89 -7.93 -6.73
C PHE A 96 12.10 -9.45 -6.82
N ASP A 97 11.86 -10.08 -7.97
CA ASP A 97 12.03 -11.52 -8.18
C ASP A 97 13.51 -11.90 -8.34
N GLU A 98 14.36 -10.88 -8.39
CA GLU A 98 15.81 -10.98 -8.50
C GLU A 98 16.37 -11.80 -7.31
N PRO A 99 17.16 -12.86 -7.58
CA PRO A 99 17.62 -13.78 -6.53
C PRO A 99 18.41 -13.10 -5.42
N SER A 100 19.21 -12.07 -5.72
CA SER A 100 20.02 -11.40 -4.71
C SER A 100 19.17 -10.59 -3.71
N ILE A 101 18.08 -9.95 -4.14
CA ILE A 101 17.10 -9.29 -3.25
C ILE A 101 16.44 -10.32 -2.34
N LYS A 102 15.97 -11.45 -2.89
CA LYS A 102 15.37 -12.52 -2.09
C LYS A 102 16.35 -13.06 -1.06
N ASN A 103 17.58 -13.34 -1.47
CA ASN A 103 18.63 -13.83 -0.58
C ASN A 103 18.93 -12.81 0.53
N GLU A 104 18.90 -11.51 0.23
CA GLU A 104 19.10 -10.46 1.23
C GLU A 104 17.99 -10.45 2.27
N LEU A 105 16.72 -10.54 1.86
CA LEU A 105 15.57 -10.63 2.78
C LEU A 105 15.60 -11.91 3.60
N GLU A 106 15.96 -13.04 2.98
CA GLU A 106 15.99 -14.34 3.64
C GLU A 106 17.05 -14.46 4.73
N LYS A 107 18.15 -13.69 4.66
CA LYS A 107 19.14 -13.58 5.75
C LYS A 107 18.52 -13.15 7.07
N TYR A 108 17.44 -12.38 7.01
CA TYR A 108 16.69 -11.92 8.18
C TYR A 108 15.40 -12.73 8.42
N GLY A 109 15.26 -13.91 7.78
CA GLY A 109 14.04 -14.71 7.88
C GLY A 109 12.80 -14.04 7.25
N CYS A 110 12.98 -13.01 6.43
CA CYS A 110 11.90 -12.29 5.78
C CYS A 110 11.58 -12.90 4.41
N LYS A 111 10.32 -13.26 4.18
CA LYS A 111 9.87 -13.85 2.90
C LYS A 111 9.21 -12.82 1.99
N LEU A 112 9.62 -12.77 0.73
CA LEU A 112 8.93 -11.97 -0.30
C LEU A 112 7.56 -12.59 -0.64
N LYS A 113 6.50 -11.78 -0.67
CA LYS A 113 5.14 -12.18 -1.04
C LYS A 113 4.57 -11.23 -2.11
N GLY A 114 4.17 -11.81 -3.23
CA GLY A 114 3.70 -11.08 -4.41
C GLY A 114 2.25 -10.60 -4.39
N SER A 115 1.46 -11.08 -3.43
CA SER A 115 0.05 -10.74 -3.31
C SER A 115 -0.35 -10.52 -1.85
N PHE A 116 -1.45 -9.81 -1.67
CA PHE A 116 -1.96 -9.55 -0.33
C PHE A 116 -2.41 -10.84 0.35
N GLU A 117 -3.08 -11.71 -0.40
CA GLU A 117 -3.58 -13.01 0.02
C GLU A 117 -2.45 -13.92 0.48
N ALA A 118 -1.33 -13.96 -0.26
CA ALA A 118 -0.17 -14.77 0.09
C ALA A 118 0.55 -14.25 1.34
N GLY A 119 0.60 -12.93 1.53
CA GLY A 119 1.12 -12.32 2.76
C GLY A 119 0.22 -12.61 3.96
N LEU A 120 -1.09 -12.41 3.81
CA LEU A 120 -2.06 -12.66 4.87
C LEU A 120 -2.06 -14.13 5.32
N ALA A 121 -2.04 -15.08 4.36
CA ALA A 121 -1.96 -16.50 4.66
C ALA A 121 -0.67 -16.86 5.43
N TYR A 122 0.46 -16.22 5.08
CA TYR A 122 1.73 -16.42 5.78
C TYR A 122 1.68 -15.89 7.22
N VAL A 123 1.14 -14.69 7.43
CA VAL A 123 1.00 -14.11 8.77
C VAL A 123 0.05 -14.94 9.63
N HIS A 124 -1.10 -15.36 9.11
CA HIS A 124 -2.01 -16.22 9.85
C HIS A 124 -1.37 -17.56 10.24
N ALA A 125 -0.62 -18.19 9.34
CA ALA A 125 0.09 -19.43 9.64
C ALA A 125 1.17 -19.26 10.72
N ALA A 126 1.72 -18.06 10.91
CA ALA A 126 2.71 -17.75 11.94
C ALA A 126 2.10 -17.38 13.31
N LEU A 127 0.80 -17.08 13.36
CA LEU A 127 0.07 -16.73 14.59
C LEU A 127 -0.68 -17.92 15.21
N CYS A 128 -0.79 -19.05 14.49
CA CYS A 128 -1.35 -20.31 14.96
C CYS A 128 -0.27 -21.22 15.55
#